data_AF-A0A8J7N400-F1
#
_entry.id   AF-A0A8J7N400-F1
#
_cell.length_a   1.000
_cell.length_b   1.000
_cell.length_c   1.000
_cell.angle_alpha   90.00
_cell.angle_beta   90.00
_cell.angle_gamma   90.00
#
_symmetry.space_group_name_H-M   'P 1'
#
loop_
_entity.id
_entity.type
_entity.pdbx_description
1 polymer ?
#
loop_
_entity_poly.entity_id
_entity_poly.type
_entity_poly.pdbx_seq_one_letter_code
_entity_poly.pdbx_strand_id
1 'polypeptide(L)' 'PELVAQRIANYARLVGRENVIAGTDCGYGTWVGQAAVDADVVWAKLAAMAEGARIASQQFWGR' A
#
# COMPACT_ATOMS: atom_id res chain seq x y z
N PRO A 1 -1.18 -9.85 -0.28
CA PRO A 1 -1.46 -8.62 0.51
C PRO A 1 -0.62 -8.49 1.79
N GLU A 2 -0.23 -9.64 2.35
CA GLU A 2 0.57 -9.87 3.55
C GLU A 2 1.92 -9.15 3.49
N LEU A 3 2.58 -9.14 2.33
CA LEU A 3 3.83 -8.40 2.15
C LEU A 3 3.64 -6.88 2.29
N VAL A 4 2.54 -6.34 1.78
CA VAL A 4 2.21 -4.92 1.96
C VAL A 4 1.97 -4.64 3.45
N ALA A 5 1.21 -5.49 4.13
CA ALA A 5 0.97 -5.37 5.56
C ALA A 5 2.27 -5.42 6.37
N GLN A 6 3.17 -6.34 6.04
CA GLN A 6 4.50 -6.45 6.67
C GLN A 6 5.30 -5.15 6.49
N ARG A 7 5.32 -4.58 5.28
CA ARG A 7 6.03 -3.33 5.00
C ARG A 7 5.47 -2.15 5.79
N ILE A 8 4.15 -2.00 5.82
CA ILE A 8 3.47 -0.98 6.64
C ILE A 8 3.85 -1.16 8.11
N ALA A 9 3.79 -2.40 8.62
CA ALA A 9 4.10 -2.70 10.02
C ALA A 9 5.56 -2.42 10.38
N ASN A 10 6.50 -2.66 9.46
CA ASN A 10 7.91 -2.34 9.69
C ASN A 10 8.10 -0.83 9.91
N TYR A 11 7.48 0.02 9.08
CA TYR A 11 7.56 1.47 9.27
C TYR A 11 6.79 1.93 10.51
N ALA A 12 5.56 1.45 10.70
CA ALA A 12 4.74 1.83 11.86
C ALA A 12 5.40 1.52 13.20
N ARG A 13 6.17 0.43 13.31
CA ARG A 13 6.97 0.10 14.51
C ARG A 13 8.13 1.07 14.75
N LEU A 14 8.68 1.66 13.70
CA LEU A 14 9.83 2.57 13.79
C LEU A 14 9.41 4.01 14.06
N VAL A 15 8.40 4.50 13.35
CA VAL A 15 8.01 5.93 13.39
C VAL A 15 6.73 6.20 14.15
N GLY A 16 6.05 5.16 14.66
CA GLY A 16 4.71 5.28 15.25
C GLY A 16 3.61 5.10 14.22
N ARG A 17 2.58 4.32 14.56
CA ARG A 17 1.46 3.95 13.66
C ARG A 17 0.68 5.16 13.14
N GLU A 18 0.60 6.23 13.91
CA GLU A 18 -0.05 7.49 13.56
C GLU A 18 0.73 8.33 12.56
N ASN A 19 2.01 8.03 12.35
CA ASN A 19 2.91 8.76 11.44
C ASN A 19 3.10 8.05 10.10
N VAL A 20 2.24 7.08 9.75
CA VAL A 20 2.35 6.28 8.51
C VAL A 20 1.07 6.37 7.68
N ILE A 21 1.23 6.67 6.39
CA ILE A 21 0.18 6.54 5.36
C ILE A 21 0.70 5.61 4.27
N ALA A 22 -0.08 4.58 3.94
CA ALA A 22 0.25 3.67 2.84
C ALA A 22 -0.19 4.27 1.50
N GLY A 23 0.72 4.23 0.53
CA GLY A 23 0.47 4.73 -0.82
C GLY A 23 1.37 4.06 -1.85
N THR A 24 1.18 4.46 -3.10
CA THR A 24 2.13 4.13 -4.16
C THR A 24 3.36 5.05 -4.04
N ASP A 25 4.51 4.56 -4.48
CA ASP A 25 5.74 5.36 -4.52
C ASP A 25 5.64 6.48 -5.58
N CYS A 26 5.04 6.16 -6.73
CA CYS A 26 4.73 7.09 -7.81
C CYS A 26 3.48 6.62 -8.58
N GLY A 27 3.03 7.41 -9.56
CA GLY A 27 1.91 7.05 -10.43
C GLY A 27 2.21 5.91 -11.41
N TYR A 28 1.16 5.25 -11.90
CA TYR A 28 1.26 4.17 -12.90
C TYR A 28 1.47 4.67 -14.34
N GLY A 29 1.42 5.99 -14.57
CA GLY A 29 1.84 6.62 -15.82
C GLY A 29 3.36 6.68 -15.90
N THR A 30 4.00 5.56 -16.26
CA THR A 30 5.47 5.42 -16.26
C THR A 30 6.23 6.49 -17.07
N TRP A 31 5.57 7.10 -18.05
CA TRP A 31 6.08 8.23 -18.83
C TRP A 31 4.95 9.24 -19.06
N VAL A 32 5.32 10.51 -19.21
CA VAL A 32 4.35 11.57 -19.54
C VAL A 32 3.65 11.22 -20.85
N GLY A 33 2.32 11.10 -20.80
CA GLY A 33 1.50 10.76 -21.97
C GLY A 33 1.36 9.27 -22.29
N GLN A 34 1.90 8.35 -21.48
CA GLN A 34 1.72 6.90 -21.67
C GLN A 34 1.06 6.22 -20.47
N ALA A 35 0.02 5.42 -20.76
CA ALA A 35 -0.49 4.39 -19.85
C ALA A 35 0.20 3.06 -20.15
N ALA A 36 1.43 2.87 -19.64
CA ALA A 36 2.23 1.68 -19.93
C ALA A 36 1.89 0.47 -19.03
N VAL A 37 1.04 0.65 -18.03
CA VAL A 37 0.61 -0.42 -17.13
C VAL A 37 -0.85 -0.73 -17.43
N ASP A 38 -1.15 -2.00 -17.67
CA ASP A 38 -2.50 -2.49 -17.87
C ASP A 38 -3.40 -2.11 -16.69
N ALA A 39 -4.60 -1.60 -16.98
CA ALA A 39 -5.53 -1.10 -15.98
C ALA A 39 -5.92 -2.18 -14.96
N ASP A 40 -6.09 -3.43 -15.39
CA ASP A 40 -6.46 -4.53 -14.48
C ASP A 40 -5.33 -4.84 -13.52
N VAL A 41 -4.07 -4.72 -13.97
CA VAL A 41 -2.88 -4.84 -13.11
C VAL A 41 -2.81 -3.69 -12.10
N VAL A 42 -3.12 -2.46 -12.52
CA VAL A 42 -3.19 -1.29 -11.62
C VAL A 42 -4.23 -1.53 -10.53
N TRP A 43 -5.45 -1.90 -10.92
CA TRP A 43 -6.53 -2.16 -9.97
C TRP A 43 -6.22 -3.32 -9.02
N ALA A 44 -5.63 -4.41 -9.53
CA ALA A 44 -5.19 -5.53 -8.69
C ALA A 44 -4.15 -5.09 -7.64
N LYS A 45 -3.19 -4.22 -8.02
CA LYS A 45 -2.19 -3.69 -7.08
C LYS A 45 -2.80 -2.76 -6.05
N LEU A 46 -3.72 -1.89 -6.44
CA LEU A 46 -4.44 -0.99 -5.53
C LEU A 46 -5.29 -1.79 -4.53
N ALA A 47 -6.00 -2.83 -5.00
CA ALA A 47 -6.76 -3.74 -4.15
C ALA A 47 -5.85 -4.47 -3.15
N ALA A 48 -4.71 -4.99 -3.62
CA ALA A 48 -3.74 -5.66 -2.74
C ALA A 48 -3.15 -4.70 -1.68
N MET A 49 -2.97 -3.42 -2.01
CA MET A 49 -2.52 -2.39 -1.08
C MET A 49 -3.58 -2.07 -0.02
N ALA A 50 -4.84 -1.88 -0.43
CA ALA A 50 -5.95 -1.65 0.49
C ALA A 50 -6.12 -2.81 1.48
N GLU A 51 -6.06 -4.05 0.97
CA GLU A 51 -6.16 -5.25 1.81
C GLU A 51 -4.95 -5.38 2.76
N GLY A 52 -3.74 -5.10 2.28
CA GLY A 52 -2.55 -5.06 3.13
C GLY A 52 -2.64 -4.01 4.23
N ALA A 53 -3.17 -2.82 3.92
CA ALA A 53 -3.41 -1.76 4.89
C ALA A 53 -4.48 -2.15 5.92
N ARG A 54 -5.52 -2.89 5.52
CA ARG A 54 -6.54 -3.46 6.42
C ARG A 54 -5.93 -4.45 7.40
N ILE A 55 -5.10 -5.39 6.91
CA ILE A 55 -4.40 -6.37 7.74
C ILE A 55 -3.46 -5.66 8.73
N ALA A 56 -2.66 -4.69 8.27
CA ALA A 56 -1.80 -3.90 9.16
C ALA A 56 -2.63 -3.14 10.20
N SER A 57 -3.75 -2.54 9.79
CA SER A 57 -4.62 -1.80 10.71
C SER A 57 -5.17 -2.69 11.82
N GLN A 58 -5.51 -3.94 11.54
CA GLN A 58 -5.92 -4.90 12.59
C GLN A 58 -4.81 -5.15 13.62
N GLN A 59 -3.54 -5.12 13.23
CA GLN A 59 -2.41 -5.32 14.14
C GLN A 59 -2.16 -4.13 15.09
N PHE A 60 -2.47 -2.90 14.65
CA PHE A 60 -2.17 -1.68 15.40
C PHE A 60 -3.39 -0.96 15.98
N TRP A 61 -4.60 -1.29 15.52
CA TRP A 61 -5.86 -0.64 15.89
C TRP A 61 -6.99 -1.63 16.22
N GLY A 62 -6.79 -2.92 15.98
CA GLY A 62 -7.73 -3.95 16.44
C GLY A 62 -7.77 -3.97 17.97
N ARG A 63 -8.97 -4.08 18.54
CA ARG A 63 -9.14 -4.45 19.95
C ARG A 63 -8.84 -5.92 20.15
#